data_AF-A0A328REV9-F1
#
_entry.id   AF-A0A328REV9-F1
#
_cell.length_a   1.000
_cell.length_b   1.000
_cell.length_c   1.000
_cell.angle_alpha   90.00
_cell.angle_beta   90.00
_cell.angle_gamma   90.00
#
_symmetry.space_group_name_H-M   'P 1'
#
loop_
_entity.id
_entity.type
_entity.pdbx_description
1 polymer ?
#
loop_
_entity_poly.entity_id
_entity_poly.type
_entity_poly.pdbx_seq_one_letter_code
_entity_poly.pdbx_strand_id
1 'polypeptide(L)'
;MSSINVETHKTHSTSINHSSISEELANFVSKSAWSITIQESFFLFLEKNTDIRSKLNNLFKNRDLFTQCIPIITYQEKKDIFTVLFTNKLVSPPEPGEPGSILSYFRSYGYTDSTLYSDCYGQLSCSSCAIEVMNGTLENPTPRDEEYDMLSIDDNRPPTQYTRLSCQTVVGDSPLILTIRK
;
A
#
# COMPACT_ATOMS: atom_id res chain seq x y z
N MET A 1 -12.36 58.18 12.18
CA MET A 1 -10.96 57.98 11.74
C MET A 1 -10.28 57.16 12.82
N SER A 2 -9.61 56.03 12.62
CA SER A 2 -9.42 55.14 11.48
C SER A 2 -8.89 53.81 12.05
N SER A 3 -9.14 52.76 11.29
CA SER A 3 -8.68 51.36 11.32
C SER A 3 -7.43 50.99 12.14
N ILE A 4 -7.46 49.80 12.76
CA ILE A 4 -6.25 49.01 13.05
C ILE A 4 -6.41 47.62 12.44
N ASN A 5 -5.34 47.24 11.74
CA ASN A 5 -5.17 46.13 10.82
C ASN A 5 -5.24 44.75 11.47
N VAL A 6 -5.72 43.80 10.67
CA VAL A 6 -5.65 42.36 10.86
C VAL A 6 -4.22 41.89 10.58
N GLU A 7 -3.54 41.33 11.57
CA GLU A 7 -2.34 40.52 11.35
C GLU A 7 -2.77 39.08 11.07
N THR A 8 -2.73 38.70 9.79
CA THR A 8 -2.83 37.32 9.36
C THR A 8 -1.48 36.63 9.57
N HIS A 9 -1.46 35.65 10.49
CA HIS A 9 -0.35 34.74 10.65
C HIS A 9 -0.09 33.99 9.34
N LYS A 10 1.10 34.20 8.77
CA LYS A 10 1.64 33.40 7.67
C LYS A 10 1.86 31.97 8.15
N THR A 11 1.01 31.06 7.72
CA THR A 11 1.34 29.63 7.66
C THR A 11 2.45 29.44 6.62
N HIS A 12 3.61 28.96 7.05
CA HIS A 12 4.63 28.44 6.14
C HIS A 12 4.08 27.17 5.49
N SER A 13 3.48 27.31 4.31
CA SER A 13 3.29 26.20 3.39
C SER A 13 4.66 25.81 2.83
N THR A 14 5.27 24.77 3.36
CA THR A 14 6.31 24.02 2.64
C THR A 14 5.66 23.42 1.41
N SER A 15 5.78 24.09 0.27
CA SER A 15 5.37 23.56 -1.02
C SER A 15 6.24 22.33 -1.32
N ILE A 16 5.64 21.14 -1.29
CA ILE A 16 6.29 19.89 -1.71
C ILE A 16 6.73 20.07 -3.17
N ASN A 17 8.02 19.91 -3.45
CA ASN A 17 8.54 20.14 -4.79
C ASN A 17 8.42 18.84 -5.59
N HIS A 18 7.21 18.60 -6.12
CA HIS A 18 6.86 17.39 -6.90
C HIS A 18 7.67 17.22 -8.19
N SER A 19 8.55 18.17 -8.58
CA SER A 19 9.32 18.12 -9.83
C SER A 19 10.19 16.86 -10.01
N SER A 20 10.53 16.15 -8.94
CA SER A 20 11.33 14.92 -8.99
C SER A 20 10.52 13.62 -9.08
N ILE A 21 9.19 13.69 -8.95
CA ILE A 21 8.28 12.54 -8.98
C ILE A 21 7.65 12.49 -10.37
N SER A 22 7.60 11.31 -10.99
CA SER A 22 6.96 11.19 -12.31
C SER A 22 5.46 11.49 -12.21
N GLU A 23 4.89 12.07 -13.27
CA GLU A 23 3.47 12.38 -13.32
C GLU A 23 2.61 11.12 -13.18
N GLU A 24 3.05 10.00 -13.75
CA GLU A 24 2.36 8.72 -13.67
C GLU A 24 2.32 8.17 -12.25
N LEU A 25 3.43 8.26 -11.51
CA LEU A 25 3.50 7.85 -10.10
C LEU A 25 2.65 8.78 -9.23
N ALA A 26 2.76 10.09 -9.42
CA ALA A 26 1.96 11.07 -8.69
C ALA A 26 0.46 10.83 -8.91
N ASN A 27 0.04 10.67 -10.16
CA ASN A 27 -1.35 10.39 -10.53
C ASN A 27 -1.85 9.06 -9.95
N PHE A 28 -1.00 8.03 -9.89
CA PHE A 28 -1.36 6.76 -9.29
C PHE A 28 -1.58 6.88 -7.77
N VAL A 29 -0.73 7.60 -7.06
CA VAL A 29 -0.91 7.84 -5.61
C VAL A 29 -2.13 8.72 -5.35
N SER A 30 -2.32 9.80 -6.11
CA SER A 30 -3.42 10.74 -5.90
C SER A 30 -4.81 10.15 -6.21
N LYS A 31 -4.87 9.08 -7.00
CA LYS A 31 -6.11 8.32 -7.27
C LYS A 31 -6.43 7.26 -6.22
N SER A 32 -5.52 7.02 -5.27
CA SER A 32 -5.76 6.05 -4.21
C SER A 32 -6.82 6.54 -3.22
N ALA A 33 -7.40 5.59 -2.49
CA ALA A 33 -8.31 5.87 -1.38
C ALA A 33 -7.60 6.38 -0.11
N TRP A 34 -6.28 6.55 -0.12
CA TRP A 34 -5.56 7.19 0.99
C TRP A 34 -6.03 8.63 1.17
N SER A 35 -6.05 9.10 2.42
CA SER A 35 -6.28 10.51 2.71
C SER A 35 -5.17 11.37 2.11
N ILE A 36 -5.47 12.64 1.83
CA ILE A 36 -4.50 13.61 1.31
C ILE A 36 -3.26 13.67 2.21
N THR A 37 -3.42 13.64 3.53
CA THR A 37 -2.31 13.62 4.50
C THR A 37 -1.37 12.43 4.30
N ILE A 38 -1.90 11.22 4.06
CA ILE A 38 -1.07 10.02 3.83
C ILE A 38 -0.40 10.12 2.46
N GLN A 39 -1.09 10.60 1.43
CA GLN A 39 -0.51 10.82 0.09
C GLN A 39 0.67 11.81 0.15
N GLU A 40 0.50 12.95 0.82
CA GLU A 40 1.56 13.94 1.03
C GLU A 40 2.74 13.35 1.83
N SER A 41 2.45 12.59 2.89
CA SER A 41 3.46 11.93 3.70
C SER A 41 4.26 10.91 2.89
N PHE A 42 3.62 10.19 1.95
CA PHE A 42 4.30 9.29 1.03
C PHE A 42 5.24 10.05 0.08
N PHE A 43 4.82 11.21 -0.44
CA PHE A 43 5.70 12.03 -1.28
C PHE A 43 6.91 12.56 -0.51
N LEU A 44 6.73 12.99 0.74
CA LEU A 44 7.84 13.36 1.63
C LEU A 44 8.78 12.17 1.92
N PHE A 45 8.23 10.97 2.07
CA PHE A 45 9.02 9.74 2.18
C PHE A 45 9.87 9.52 0.92
N LEU A 46 9.32 9.72 -0.28
CA LEU A 46 10.06 9.58 -1.54
C LEU A 46 11.15 10.65 -1.72
N GLU A 47 10.93 11.88 -1.25
CA GLU A 47 11.97 12.91 -1.27
C GLU A 47 13.20 12.51 -0.46
N LYS A 48 12.98 11.84 0.69
CA LYS A 48 14.04 11.34 1.58
C LYS A 48 14.68 10.03 1.11
N ASN A 49 13.96 9.24 0.31
CA ASN A 49 14.40 7.92 -0.15
C ASN A 49 14.60 7.92 -1.68
N THR A 50 15.70 8.54 -2.10
CA THR A 50 15.98 8.82 -3.52
C THR A 50 16.03 7.56 -4.40
N ASP A 51 16.52 6.44 -3.86
CA ASP A 51 16.63 5.18 -4.59
C ASP A 51 15.26 4.55 -4.85
N ILE A 52 14.39 4.55 -3.83
CA ILE A 52 13.01 4.08 -3.94
C ILE A 52 12.25 4.96 -4.93
N ARG A 53 12.38 6.29 -4.82
CA ARG A 53 11.78 7.26 -5.75
C ARG A 53 12.24 7.01 -7.19
N SER A 54 13.55 6.86 -7.41
CA SER A 54 14.11 6.61 -8.74
C SER A 54 13.58 5.32 -9.35
N LYS A 55 13.55 4.23 -8.57
CA LYS A 55 13.05 2.94 -9.03
C LYS A 55 11.55 2.96 -9.34
N LEU A 56 10.73 3.59 -8.49
CA LEU A 56 9.30 3.77 -8.76
C LEU A 56 9.08 4.64 -10.01
N ASN A 57 9.74 5.80 -10.12
CA ASN A 57 9.66 6.64 -11.31
C ASN A 57 9.99 5.86 -12.59
N ASN A 58 11.03 5.03 -12.57
CA ASN A 58 11.41 4.23 -13.73
C ASN A 58 10.34 3.18 -14.09
N LEU A 59 9.78 2.48 -13.09
CA LEU A 59 8.71 1.51 -13.31
C LEU A 59 7.43 2.16 -13.85
N PHE A 60 7.03 3.30 -13.29
CA PHE A 60 5.80 3.99 -13.69
C PHE A 60 5.89 4.66 -15.08
N LYS A 61 7.10 5.10 -15.48
CA LYS A 61 7.36 5.59 -16.85
C LYS A 61 7.45 4.46 -17.88
N ASN A 62 7.89 3.27 -17.47
CA ASN A 62 8.11 2.12 -18.36
C ASN A 62 7.23 0.94 -17.93
N ARG A 63 5.94 1.00 -18.28
CA ARG A 63 4.94 0.02 -17.83
C ARG A 63 5.23 -1.42 -18.24
N ASP A 64 6.00 -1.66 -19.30
CA ASP A 64 6.42 -3.01 -19.72
C ASP A 64 7.21 -3.73 -18.62
N LEU A 65 7.87 -2.98 -17.74
CA LEU A 65 8.60 -3.53 -16.59
C LEU A 65 7.68 -4.18 -15.55
N PHE A 66 6.38 -3.89 -15.56
CA PHE A 66 5.41 -4.53 -14.68
C PHE A 66 5.24 -6.03 -14.95
N THR A 67 5.57 -6.49 -16.16
CA THR A 67 5.61 -7.93 -16.46
C THR A 67 6.63 -8.71 -15.62
N GLN A 68 7.63 -8.02 -15.08
CA GLN A 68 8.70 -8.61 -14.26
C GLN A 68 8.61 -8.19 -12.80
N CYS A 69 8.16 -6.95 -12.53
CA CYS A 69 8.19 -6.38 -11.20
C CYS A 69 6.96 -5.52 -10.92
N ILE A 70 6.17 -5.93 -9.93
CA ILE A 70 5.01 -5.17 -9.47
C ILE A 70 5.36 -4.48 -8.14
N PRO A 71 5.36 -3.14 -8.07
CA PRO A 71 5.55 -2.46 -6.81
C PRO A 71 4.29 -2.57 -5.94
N ILE A 72 4.47 -3.03 -4.70
CA ILE A 72 3.48 -2.95 -3.63
C ILE A 72 3.92 -1.84 -2.69
N ILE A 73 3.16 -0.74 -2.67
CA ILE A 73 3.38 0.41 -1.82
C ILE A 73 2.48 0.25 -0.59
N THR A 74 3.05 0.28 0.60
CA THR A 74 2.31 -0.02 1.84
C THR A 74 2.51 1.04 2.89
N TYR A 75 1.42 1.43 3.53
CA TYR A 75 1.42 2.25 4.74
C TYR A 75 1.03 1.38 5.94
N GLN A 76 1.84 1.41 7.01
CA GLN A 76 1.58 0.67 8.25
C GLN A 76 1.05 1.63 9.32
N GLU A 77 -0.25 1.61 9.59
CA GLU A 77 -0.90 2.58 10.50
C GLU A 77 -0.31 2.57 11.90
N LYS A 78 -0.02 1.37 12.44
CA LYS A 78 0.48 1.22 13.81
C LYS A 78 1.83 1.91 14.04
N LYS A 79 2.68 1.93 13.02
CA LYS A 79 4.05 2.44 13.09
C LYS A 79 4.24 3.79 12.40
N ASP A 80 3.25 4.24 11.63
CA ASP A 80 3.32 5.43 10.77
C ASP A 80 4.54 5.39 9.84
N ILE A 81 4.70 4.27 9.13
CA ILE A 81 5.81 4.05 8.18
C ILE A 81 5.33 3.57 6.83
N PHE A 82 6.07 3.95 5.79
CA PHE A 82 5.91 3.41 4.45
C PHE A 82 6.90 2.29 4.16
N THR A 83 6.49 1.37 3.32
CA THR A 83 7.32 0.28 2.80
C THR A 83 6.99 0.08 1.33
N VAL A 84 8.00 -0.20 0.49
CA VAL A 84 7.80 -0.49 -0.92
C VAL A 84 8.46 -1.83 -1.24
N LEU A 85 7.64 -2.83 -1.57
CA LEU A 85 8.13 -4.13 -2.04
C LEU A 85 8.13 -4.10 -3.56
N PHE A 86 9.27 -4.38 -4.17
CA PHE A 86 9.39 -4.54 -5.61
C PHE A 86 9.34 -6.03 -5.91
N THR A 87 8.13 -6.58 -6.12
CA THR A 87 7.94 -8.03 -6.30
C THR A 87 8.68 -8.53 -7.52
N ASN A 88 9.05 -9.81 -7.53
CA ASN A 88 9.59 -10.47 -8.71
C ASN A 88 8.55 -11.45 -9.24
N LYS A 89 7.85 -11.09 -10.33
CA LYS A 89 6.82 -11.94 -10.95
C LYS A 89 7.40 -13.16 -11.66
N LEU A 90 8.72 -13.21 -11.90
CA LEU A 90 9.39 -14.37 -12.49
C LEU A 90 9.57 -15.52 -11.50
N VAL A 91 9.39 -15.25 -10.20
CA VAL A 91 9.53 -16.24 -9.14
C VAL A 91 8.33 -16.12 -8.22
N SER A 92 7.39 -17.07 -8.31
CA SER A 92 6.30 -17.13 -7.35
C SER A 92 6.86 -17.34 -5.95
N PRO A 93 6.60 -16.42 -5.01
CA PRO A 93 7.04 -16.61 -3.63
C PRO A 93 6.40 -17.88 -3.06
N PRO A 94 7.15 -18.66 -2.25
CA PRO A 94 6.60 -19.83 -1.58
C PRO A 94 5.56 -19.41 -0.52
N GLU A 95 4.88 -20.41 0.04
CA GLU A 95 4.03 -20.30 1.25
C GLU A 95 4.53 -19.27 2.27
N PRO A 96 3.63 -18.59 3.02
CA PRO A 96 2.25 -18.98 3.30
C PRO A 96 1.17 -18.33 2.42
N GLY A 97 0.06 -19.05 2.28
CA GLY A 97 -1.17 -18.58 1.64
C GLY A 97 -1.23 -18.95 0.17
N GLU A 98 -2.12 -18.29 -0.57
CA GLU A 98 -2.21 -18.50 -2.02
C GLU A 98 -0.87 -18.15 -2.70
N PRO A 99 -0.41 -18.94 -3.69
CA PRO A 99 0.79 -18.62 -4.44
C PRO A 99 0.72 -17.22 -5.06
N GLY A 100 1.73 -16.38 -4.80
CA GLY A 100 1.72 -14.98 -5.27
C GLY A 100 0.81 -14.05 -4.47
N SER A 101 0.30 -14.49 -3.32
CA SER A 101 -0.43 -13.63 -2.39
C SER A 101 0.45 -12.51 -1.83
N ILE A 102 -0.17 -11.41 -1.40
CA ILE A 102 0.54 -10.31 -0.74
C ILE A 102 1.32 -10.84 0.49
N LEU A 103 0.72 -11.73 1.29
CA LEU A 103 1.39 -12.32 2.44
C LEU A 103 2.67 -13.07 2.02
N SER A 104 2.58 -13.91 0.99
CA SER A 104 3.73 -14.69 0.51
C SER A 104 4.89 -13.79 0.05
N TYR A 105 4.61 -12.68 -0.64
CA TYR A 105 5.62 -11.68 -0.98
C TYR A 105 6.21 -10.99 0.24
N PHE A 106 5.41 -10.62 1.25
CA PHE A 106 5.96 -10.04 2.47
C PHE A 106 6.94 -11.00 3.15
N ARG A 107 6.60 -12.28 3.22
CA ARG A 107 7.44 -13.31 3.82
C ARG A 107 8.72 -13.55 3.02
N SER A 108 8.64 -13.63 1.69
CA SER A 108 9.82 -13.86 0.84
C SER A 108 10.82 -12.69 0.86
N TYR A 109 10.37 -11.50 1.25
CA TYR A 109 11.20 -10.31 1.44
C TYR A 109 11.65 -10.12 2.90
N GLY A 110 11.41 -11.11 3.77
CA GLY A 110 11.89 -11.13 5.16
C GLY A 110 11.00 -10.41 6.17
N TYR A 111 9.82 -9.92 5.77
CA TYR A 111 8.86 -9.33 6.71
C TYR A 111 8.15 -10.42 7.51
N THR A 112 8.14 -10.24 8.84
CA THR A 112 7.55 -11.20 9.78
C THR A 112 6.15 -10.78 10.22
N ASP A 113 5.57 -11.52 11.18
CA ASP A 113 4.28 -11.18 11.81
C ASP A 113 4.28 -9.80 12.48
N SER A 114 5.47 -9.25 12.79
CA SER A 114 5.60 -7.88 13.31
C SER A 114 5.19 -6.78 12.32
N THR A 115 5.06 -7.12 11.03
CA THR A 115 4.62 -6.22 9.96
C THR A 115 3.22 -6.57 9.48
N LEU A 116 2.98 -7.84 9.21
CA LEU A 116 1.70 -8.34 8.70
C LEU A 116 1.46 -9.69 9.37
N TYR A 117 0.50 -9.77 10.30
CA TYR A 117 0.23 -11.00 11.05
C TYR A 117 -0.36 -12.09 10.14
N SER A 118 -0.19 -13.35 10.53
CA SER A 118 -0.84 -14.49 9.89
C SER A 118 -0.99 -15.64 10.89
N ASP A 119 -1.94 -15.53 11.81
CA ASP A 119 -2.08 -16.50 12.92
C ASP A 119 -2.41 -17.91 12.41
N CYS A 120 -3.14 -17.99 11.30
CA CYS A 120 -3.45 -19.26 10.63
C CYS A 120 -2.43 -19.71 9.59
N TYR A 121 -1.29 -19.01 9.45
CA TYR A 121 -0.29 -19.29 8.41
C TYR A 121 -0.89 -19.35 6.98
N GLY A 122 -1.86 -18.47 6.70
CA GLY A 122 -2.49 -18.35 5.38
C GLY A 122 -3.59 -19.37 5.04
N GLN A 123 -4.03 -20.19 5.99
CA GLN A 123 -5.02 -21.26 5.79
C GLN A 123 -6.49 -20.81 5.74
N LEU A 124 -6.76 -19.51 5.53
CA LEU A 124 -8.11 -18.93 5.46
C LEU A 124 -9.00 -19.26 6.69
N SER A 125 -8.42 -19.29 7.89
CA SER A 125 -9.13 -19.61 9.14
C SER A 125 -8.96 -18.57 10.25
N CYS A 126 -8.50 -17.37 9.89
CA CYS A 126 -8.44 -16.20 10.76
C CYS A 126 -8.53 -14.90 9.94
N SER A 127 -8.63 -13.76 10.62
CA SER A 127 -8.67 -12.42 10.01
C SER A 127 -7.45 -11.53 10.29
N SER A 128 -6.43 -12.03 11.00
CA SER A 128 -5.32 -11.17 11.47
C SER A 128 -4.42 -10.63 10.36
N CYS A 129 -4.46 -11.25 9.18
CA CYS A 129 -3.73 -10.81 7.99
C CYS A 129 -4.53 -9.81 7.13
N ALA A 130 -5.60 -9.21 7.67
CA ALA A 130 -6.41 -8.22 6.97
C ALA A 130 -5.61 -6.98 6.58
N ILE A 131 -5.83 -6.52 5.35
CA ILE A 131 -5.25 -5.33 4.74
C ILE A 131 -6.35 -4.57 4.00
N GLU A 132 -6.10 -3.30 3.66
CA GLU A 132 -6.94 -2.57 2.72
C GLU A 132 -6.21 -2.31 1.41
N VAL A 133 -6.86 -2.63 0.29
CA VAL A 133 -6.35 -2.36 -1.06
C VAL A 133 -6.87 -1.01 -1.51
N MET A 134 -6.02 0.01 -1.40
CA MET A 134 -6.37 1.42 -1.56
C MET A 134 -6.22 1.90 -3.01
N ASN A 135 -5.46 1.19 -3.84
CA ASN A 135 -5.42 1.38 -5.29
C ASN A 135 -4.78 0.16 -5.99
N GLY A 136 -5.06 0.01 -7.28
CA GLY A 136 -4.50 -1.03 -8.14
C GLY A 136 -5.48 -2.16 -8.43
N THR A 137 -5.04 -3.11 -9.26
CA THR A 137 -5.86 -4.25 -9.71
C THR A 137 -5.22 -5.55 -9.24
N LEU A 138 -6.01 -6.36 -8.55
CA LEU A 138 -5.63 -7.69 -8.07
C LEU A 138 -5.84 -8.73 -9.17
N GLU A 139 -5.13 -9.86 -9.08
CA GLU A 139 -5.40 -11.00 -9.96
C GLU A 139 -6.77 -11.62 -9.67
N ASN A 140 -7.13 -11.70 -8.39
CA ASN A 140 -8.43 -12.13 -7.90
C ASN A 140 -9.20 -10.96 -7.26
N PRO A 141 -9.86 -10.11 -8.07
CA PRO A 141 -10.45 -8.86 -7.59
C PRO A 141 -11.56 -9.07 -6.56
N THR A 142 -12.30 -10.19 -6.66
CA THR A 142 -13.39 -10.52 -5.73
C THR A 142 -12.89 -11.47 -4.64
N PRO A 143 -13.18 -11.19 -3.36
CA PRO A 143 -13.00 -12.15 -2.27
C PRO A 143 -13.77 -13.46 -2.50
N ARG A 144 -13.30 -14.54 -1.89
CA ARG A 144 -14.08 -15.80 -1.80
C ARG A 144 -15.14 -15.69 -0.71
N ASP A 145 -16.15 -16.56 -0.75
CA ASP A 145 -17.21 -16.58 0.26
C ASP A 145 -16.64 -16.79 1.67
N GLU A 146 -15.68 -17.72 1.82
CA GLU A 146 -15.00 -17.98 3.09
C GLU A 146 -14.14 -16.80 3.56
N GLU A 147 -13.63 -15.99 2.63
CA GLU A 147 -12.90 -14.75 2.97
C GLU A 147 -13.85 -13.73 3.61
N TYR A 148 -15.07 -13.58 3.09
CA TYR A 148 -16.08 -12.70 3.71
C TYR A 148 -16.46 -13.14 5.12
N ASP A 149 -16.66 -14.45 5.31
CA ASP A 149 -16.96 -15.01 6.62
C ASP A 149 -15.84 -14.68 7.61
N MET A 150 -14.59 -14.91 7.23
CA MET A 150 -13.45 -14.64 8.11
C MET A 150 -13.28 -13.14 8.41
N LEU A 151 -13.45 -12.27 7.42
CA LEU A 151 -13.35 -10.82 7.60
C LEU A 151 -14.36 -10.27 8.61
N SER A 152 -15.50 -10.94 8.79
CA SER A 152 -16.54 -10.53 9.73
C SER A 152 -16.27 -10.89 11.20
N ILE A 153 -15.21 -11.67 11.49
CA ILE A 153 -14.94 -12.19 12.84
C ILE A 153 -14.30 -11.15 13.78
N ASP A 154 -13.62 -10.12 13.25
CA ASP A 154 -12.95 -9.11 14.07
C ASP A 154 -13.79 -7.84 14.25
N ASP A 155 -14.56 -7.82 15.34
CA ASP A 155 -15.41 -6.68 15.71
C ASP A 155 -14.63 -5.36 15.91
N ASN A 156 -13.33 -5.43 16.23
CA ASN A 156 -12.52 -4.24 16.45
C ASN A 156 -12.00 -3.65 15.14
N ARG A 157 -11.99 -4.43 14.06
CA ARG A 157 -11.52 -4.04 12.73
C ARG A 157 -12.55 -4.46 11.69
N PRO A 158 -13.76 -3.86 11.73
CA PRO A 158 -14.80 -4.19 10.78
C PRO A 158 -14.30 -3.97 9.34
N PRO A 159 -14.62 -4.88 8.41
CA PRO A 159 -14.15 -4.79 7.05
C PRO A 159 -14.81 -3.60 6.34
N THR A 160 -14.00 -2.90 5.54
CA THR A 160 -14.43 -1.90 4.58
C THR A 160 -14.56 -2.54 3.19
N GLN A 161 -15.07 -1.80 2.21
CA GLN A 161 -15.08 -2.23 0.80
C GLN A 161 -13.67 -2.48 0.22
N TYR A 162 -12.62 -2.01 0.89
CA TYR A 162 -11.23 -2.20 0.48
C TYR A 162 -10.58 -3.38 1.19
N THR A 163 -11.23 -3.93 2.22
CA THR A 163 -10.61 -4.92 3.09
C THR A 163 -10.52 -6.28 2.40
N ARG A 164 -9.34 -6.88 2.49
CA ARG A 164 -9.03 -8.23 2.00
C ARG A 164 -8.12 -8.96 2.98
N LEU A 165 -8.10 -10.29 2.92
CA LEU A 165 -7.09 -11.10 3.60
C LEU A 165 -5.84 -11.19 2.72
N SER A 166 -4.72 -10.68 3.22
CA SER A 166 -3.46 -10.65 2.45
C SER A 166 -2.95 -12.03 2.02
N CYS A 167 -3.33 -13.10 2.73
CA CYS A 167 -3.00 -14.48 2.36
C CYS A 167 -3.84 -15.02 1.18
N GLN A 168 -5.00 -14.42 0.92
CA GLN A 168 -5.87 -14.77 -0.21
C GLN A 168 -5.78 -13.76 -1.35
N THR A 169 -5.17 -12.60 -1.12
CA THR A 169 -5.09 -11.52 -2.09
C THR A 169 -3.89 -11.68 -3.00
N VAL A 170 -4.10 -12.02 -4.27
CA VAL A 170 -3.05 -12.34 -5.25
C VAL A 170 -2.65 -11.11 -6.06
N VAL A 171 -1.35 -10.90 -6.17
CA VAL A 171 -0.75 -9.76 -6.87
C VAL A 171 -0.87 -9.96 -8.38
N GLY A 172 -1.69 -9.13 -9.03
CA GLY A 172 -1.87 -9.12 -10.49
C GLY A 172 -0.72 -8.46 -11.24
N ASP A 173 -1.05 -7.77 -12.34
CA ASP A 173 -0.07 -7.15 -13.25
C ASP A 173 -0.03 -5.62 -13.14
N SER A 174 -0.54 -5.09 -12.04
CA SER A 174 -0.59 -3.65 -11.77
C SER A 174 -0.03 -3.32 -10.39
N PRO A 175 0.65 -2.17 -10.23
CA PRO A 175 1.05 -1.65 -8.93
C PRO A 175 -0.11 -1.65 -7.93
N LEU A 176 0.22 -1.86 -6.65
CA LEU A 176 -0.76 -1.85 -5.56
C LEU A 176 -0.41 -0.78 -4.52
N ILE A 177 -1.43 -0.15 -3.95
CA ILE A 177 -1.32 0.69 -2.75
C ILE A 177 -2.13 0.00 -1.65
N LEU A 178 -1.48 -0.25 -0.52
CA LEU A 178 -2.06 -1.00 0.60
C LEU A 178 -1.97 -0.22 1.91
N THR A 179 -2.97 -0.40 2.77
CA THR A 179 -2.88 -0.05 4.19
C THR A 179 -2.87 -1.31 5.04
N ILE A 180 -1.90 -1.43 5.95
CA ILE A 180 -1.94 -2.43 7.03
C ILE A 180 -2.50 -1.73 8.26
N ARG A 181 -3.74 -2.11 8.62
CA ARG A 181 -4.48 -1.47 9.71
C ARG A 181 -3.89 -1.83 11.09
N LYS A 182 -4.07 -0.91 12.04
CA LYS A 182 -3.65 -1.09 13.44
C LYS A 182 -4.28 -2.30 14.11
#